data_AF-A0A7I8N0H7-F1
#
_entry.id   AF-A0A7I8N0H7-F1
#
_cell.length_a   1.000
_cell.length_b   1.000
_cell.length_c   1.000
_cell.angle_alpha   90.00
_cell.angle_beta   90.00
_cell.angle_gamma   90.00
#
_symmetry.space_group_name_H-M   'P 1'
#
loop_
_entity.id
_entity.type
_entity.pdbx_description
1 polymer ?
#
loop_
_entity_poly.entity_id
_entity_poly.type
_entity_poly.pdbx_seq_one_letter_code
_entity_poly.pdbx_strand_id
1 'polypeptide(L)'
;MSLRYKFKKAEKIVDVLNSVNGGSLNEIGRSIQMAEENLSAAAEDLLTLCSTKCRGLCCRNVYPDELITLTDAVLILSRTGSMGETIFRCAENESLFSANCVFLENGTGPCIFPPAAKPHKCIATFCGNTRPVRKELRALRSSFNKLFRFMLVKKPGLVLGF
;
A
#
# COMPACT_ATOMS: atom_id res chain seq x y z
N MET A 1 5.11 11.29 9.53
CA MET A 1 6.47 11.18 8.96
C MET A 1 6.30 11.30 7.47
N SER A 2 6.61 12.42 6.82
CA SER A 2 6.15 12.66 5.44
C SER A 2 6.33 11.47 4.50
N LEU A 3 5.39 11.34 3.54
CA LEU A 3 5.44 10.31 2.52
C LEU A 3 6.80 10.29 1.81
N ARG A 4 7.38 11.48 1.62
CA ARG A 4 8.71 11.65 1.03
C ARG A 4 9.80 10.89 1.81
N TYR A 5 9.80 11.01 3.13
CA TYR A 5 10.77 10.31 3.96
C TYR A 5 10.62 8.79 3.83
N LYS A 6 9.38 8.29 3.80
CA LYS A 6 9.11 6.84 3.68
C LYS A 6 9.64 6.26 2.38
N PHE A 7 9.41 6.93 1.24
CA PHE A 7 9.90 6.44 -0.05
C PHE A 7 11.43 6.49 -0.16
N LYS A 8 12.08 7.57 0.26
CA LYS A 8 13.56 7.63 0.31
C LYS A 8 14.16 6.54 1.19
N LYS A 9 13.49 6.23 2.31
CA LYS A 9 13.91 5.17 3.23
C LYS A 9 13.66 3.79 2.62
N ALA A 10 12.54 3.61 1.93
CA ALA A 10 12.20 2.38 1.23
C ALA A 10 13.14 2.08 0.07
N GLU A 11 13.60 3.07 -0.70
CA GLU A 11 14.64 2.91 -1.74
C GLU A 11 15.89 2.23 -1.16
N LYS A 12 16.43 2.80 -0.07
CA LYS A 12 17.59 2.23 0.63
C LYS A 12 17.35 0.80 1.12
N ILE A 13 16.13 0.49 1.54
CA ILE A 13 15.78 -0.87 1.98
C ILE A 13 15.73 -1.81 0.77
N VAL A 14 15.07 -1.42 -0.31
CA VAL A 14 14.93 -2.22 -1.53
C VAL A 14 16.30 -2.52 -2.15
N ASP A 15 17.19 -1.54 -2.24
CA ASP A 15 18.56 -1.74 -2.76
C ASP A 15 19.33 -2.81 -1.98
N VAL A 16 19.18 -2.81 -0.65
CA VAL A 16 19.82 -3.82 0.20
C VAL A 16 19.12 -5.18 0.08
N LEU A 17 17.79 -5.21 0.03
CA LEU A 17 17.05 -6.47 -0.09
C LEU A 17 17.32 -7.16 -1.44
N ASN A 18 17.41 -6.39 -2.52
CA ASN A 18 17.73 -6.88 -3.86
C ASN A 18 19.15 -7.44 -3.94
N SER A 19 20.12 -6.81 -3.28
CA SER A 19 21.51 -7.28 -3.27
C SER A 19 21.75 -8.51 -2.38
N VAL A 20 20.92 -8.72 -1.35
CA VAL A 20 21.14 -9.82 -0.39
C VAL A 20 20.30 -11.06 -0.71
N ASN A 21 19.05 -10.92 -1.19
CA ASN A 21 18.21 -12.07 -1.57
C ASN A 21 16.93 -11.68 -2.35
N GLY A 22 17.05 -11.34 -3.64
CA GLY A 22 15.90 -10.92 -4.48
C GLY A 22 14.79 -11.98 -4.65
N GLY A 23 15.11 -13.27 -4.51
CA GLY A 23 14.12 -14.36 -4.60
C GLY A 23 13.06 -14.30 -3.51
N SER A 24 13.47 -14.11 -2.25
CA SER A 24 12.55 -14.07 -1.11
C SER A 24 11.63 -12.84 -1.12
N LEU A 25 12.13 -11.68 -1.58
CA LEU A 25 11.30 -10.48 -1.70
C LEU A 25 10.18 -10.68 -2.75
N ASN A 26 10.51 -11.30 -3.87
CA ASN A 26 9.54 -11.64 -4.92
C ASN A 26 8.48 -12.64 -4.46
N GLU A 27 8.86 -13.65 -3.67
CA GLU A 27 7.92 -14.61 -3.10
C GLU A 27 6.95 -13.97 -2.12
N ILE A 28 7.46 -13.10 -1.23
CA ILE A 28 6.62 -12.34 -0.29
C ILE A 28 5.66 -11.42 -1.07
N GLY A 29 6.15 -10.74 -2.11
CA GLY A 29 5.33 -9.91 -2.99
C GLY A 29 4.20 -10.69 -3.65
N ARG A 30 4.49 -11.89 -4.19
CA ARG A 30 3.44 -12.78 -4.74
C ARG A 30 2.42 -13.21 -3.68
N SER A 31 2.88 -13.55 -2.48
CA SER A 31 1.99 -13.91 -1.37
C SER A 31 1.08 -12.75 -0.92
N ILE A 32 1.53 -11.51 -1.06
CA ILE A 32 0.69 -10.32 -0.84
C ILE A 32 -0.33 -10.20 -1.96
N GLN A 33 0.10 -10.22 -3.23
CA GLN A 33 -0.79 -10.11 -4.38
C GLN A 33 -1.91 -11.16 -4.36
N MET A 34 -1.61 -12.43 -4.09
CA MET A 34 -2.64 -13.47 -3.97
C MET A 34 -3.63 -13.20 -2.84
N ALA A 35 -3.17 -12.64 -1.71
CA ALA A 35 -4.06 -12.28 -0.61
C ALA A 35 -4.96 -11.08 -0.96
N GLU A 36 -4.45 -10.13 -1.76
CA GLU A 36 -5.22 -8.99 -2.28
C GLU A 36 -6.29 -9.43 -3.27
N GLU A 37 -5.96 -10.35 -4.19
CA GLU A 37 -6.91 -10.91 -5.15
C GLU A 37 -8.05 -11.65 -4.42
N ASN A 38 -7.70 -12.51 -3.46
CA ASN A 38 -8.69 -13.23 -2.64
C ASN A 38 -9.58 -12.27 -1.83
N LEU A 39 -8.99 -11.24 -1.23
CA LEU A 39 -9.77 -10.23 -0.49
C LEU A 39 -10.68 -9.45 -1.43
N SER A 40 -10.20 -9.06 -2.61
CA SER A 40 -10.98 -8.30 -3.60
C SER A 40 -12.19 -9.11 -4.07
N ALA A 41 -11.99 -10.40 -4.36
CA ALA A 41 -13.09 -11.30 -4.72
C ALA A 41 -14.11 -11.47 -3.58
N ALA A 42 -13.64 -11.67 -2.34
CA ALA A 42 -14.54 -11.81 -1.19
C ALA A 42 -15.25 -10.50 -0.81
N ALA A 43 -14.69 -9.35 -1.19
CA ALA A 43 -15.19 -8.03 -0.84
C ALA A 43 -15.99 -7.35 -1.96
N GLU A 44 -16.35 -8.05 -3.04
CA GLU A 44 -17.04 -7.47 -4.19
C GLU A 44 -18.27 -6.63 -3.80
N ASP A 45 -19.12 -7.14 -2.92
CA ASP A 45 -20.30 -6.42 -2.40
C ASP A 45 -19.92 -5.17 -1.60
N LEU A 46 -18.86 -5.24 -0.79
CA LEU A 46 -18.37 -4.12 0.01
C LEU A 46 -17.73 -3.04 -0.87
N LEU A 47 -17.01 -3.44 -1.93
CA LEU A 47 -16.43 -2.55 -2.92
C LEU A 47 -17.53 -1.86 -3.72
N THR A 48 -18.56 -2.59 -4.10
CA THR A 48 -19.76 -2.05 -4.76
C THR A 48 -20.48 -1.05 -3.85
N LEU A 49 -20.63 -1.34 -2.56
CA LEU A 49 -21.19 -0.40 -1.60
C LEU A 49 -20.33 0.86 -1.45
N CYS A 50 -19.00 0.70 -1.44
CA CYS A 50 -18.04 1.78 -1.34
C CYS A 50 -18.13 2.73 -2.54
N SER A 51 -18.24 2.20 -3.76
CA SER A 51 -18.33 2.99 -4.98
C SER A 51 -19.70 3.64 -5.18
N THR A 52 -20.80 2.93 -4.86
CA THR A 52 -22.17 3.38 -5.16
C THR A 52 -22.81 4.21 -4.05
N LYS A 53 -22.61 3.84 -2.77
CA LYS A 53 -23.24 4.54 -1.63
C LYS A 53 -22.28 5.52 -0.96
N CYS A 54 -21.09 5.06 -0.59
CA CYS A 54 -20.11 5.90 0.10
C CYS A 54 -19.33 6.81 -0.86
N ARG A 55 -19.42 6.56 -2.17
CA ARG A 55 -18.71 7.29 -3.24
C ARG A 55 -17.21 7.45 -2.96
N GLY A 56 -16.62 6.46 -2.30
CA GLY A 56 -15.20 6.46 -1.94
C GLY A 56 -14.79 7.52 -0.91
N LEU A 57 -15.65 7.92 0.04
CA LEU A 57 -15.27 8.87 1.11
C LEU A 57 -14.00 8.46 1.86
N CYS A 58 -13.78 7.15 2.08
CA CYS A 58 -12.56 6.63 2.69
C CYS A 58 -11.29 6.87 1.84
N CYS A 59 -11.43 7.05 0.53
CA CYS A 59 -10.34 7.44 -0.36
C CYS A 59 -10.19 8.97 -0.44
N ARG A 60 -11.28 9.71 -0.24
CA ARG A 60 -11.37 11.16 -0.45
C ARG A 60 -10.86 12.02 0.71
N ASN A 61 -10.79 11.49 1.93
CA ASN A 61 -10.44 12.25 3.14
C ASN A 61 -9.29 11.65 3.95
N VAL A 62 -8.37 10.93 3.32
CA VAL A 62 -7.23 10.32 4.02
C VAL A 62 -5.94 11.03 3.64
N TYR A 63 -5.15 11.37 4.66
CA TYR A 63 -3.77 11.82 4.48
C TYR A 63 -2.96 10.69 3.81
N PRO A 64 -2.40 10.91 2.61
CA PRO A 64 -1.52 9.94 1.94
C PRO A 64 -0.42 9.39 2.84
N ASP A 65 0.13 10.23 3.73
CA ASP A 65 1.09 9.80 4.72
C ASP A 65 0.51 8.76 5.70
N GLU A 66 -0.75 8.86 6.08
CA GLU A 66 -1.38 7.85 6.92
C GLU A 66 -1.71 6.58 6.14
N LEU A 67 -2.02 6.70 4.85
CA LEU A 67 -2.40 5.61 3.96
C LEU A 67 -1.24 4.66 3.67
N ILE A 68 -0.04 5.21 3.44
CA ILE A 68 1.12 4.47 2.97
C ILE A 68 2.12 4.29 4.11
N THR A 69 2.30 3.05 4.53
CA THR A 69 3.32 2.67 5.51
C THR A 69 4.69 2.51 4.84
N LEU A 70 5.76 2.41 5.63
CA LEU A 70 7.09 2.09 5.09
C LEU A 70 7.10 0.74 4.37
N THR A 71 6.34 -0.23 4.87
CA THR A 71 6.21 -1.56 4.24
C THR A 71 5.51 -1.48 2.89
N ASP A 72 4.47 -0.64 2.77
CA ASP A 72 3.82 -0.36 1.49
C ASP A 72 4.81 0.26 0.50
N ALA A 73 5.59 1.26 0.93
CA ALA A 73 6.59 1.91 0.08
C ALA A 73 7.67 0.93 -0.43
N VAL A 74 8.14 0.00 0.42
CA VAL A 74 9.08 -1.06 0.03
C VAL A 74 8.46 -2.00 -1.00
N LEU A 75 7.22 -2.44 -0.79
CA LEU A 75 6.50 -3.28 -1.74
C LEU A 75 6.35 -2.56 -3.09
N ILE A 76 5.85 -1.33 -3.07
CA ILE A 76 5.62 -0.50 -4.25
C ILE A 76 6.92 -0.35 -5.06
N LEU A 77 8.01 0.10 -4.43
CA LEU A 77 9.28 0.30 -5.12
C LEU A 77 9.86 -1.02 -5.64
N SER A 78 9.77 -2.11 -4.87
CA SER A 78 10.27 -3.42 -5.32
C SER A 78 9.53 -3.96 -6.55
N ARG A 79 8.26 -3.59 -6.75
CA ARG A 79 7.41 -4.11 -7.83
C ARG A 79 7.36 -3.20 -9.05
N THR A 80 7.62 -1.90 -8.86
CA THR A 80 7.36 -0.90 -9.90
C THR A 80 8.60 -0.12 -10.33
N GLY A 81 9.72 -0.22 -9.60
CA GLY A 81 11.06 0.23 -10.02
C GLY A 81 11.25 1.74 -10.16
N SER A 82 10.22 2.51 -10.52
CA SER A 82 10.32 3.93 -10.89
C SER A 82 9.17 4.81 -10.40
N MET A 83 8.18 4.26 -9.67
CA MET A 83 7.04 5.05 -9.20
C MET A 83 7.37 6.05 -8.08
N GLY A 84 8.56 5.99 -7.50
CA GLY A 84 8.99 6.91 -6.44
C GLY A 84 8.77 8.37 -6.84
N GLU A 85 9.30 8.78 -8.00
CA GLU A 85 9.21 10.16 -8.51
C GLU A 85 7.76 10.61 -8.78
N THR A 86 6.95 9.74 -9.36
CA THR A 86 5.51 10.00 -9.55
C THR A 86 4.80 10.22 -8.22
N ILE A 87 5.08 9.37 -7.22
CA ILE A 87 4.48 9.48 -5.89
C ILE A 87 4.96 10.74 -5.17
N PHE A 88 6.25 11.10 -5.30
CA PHE A 88 6.78 12.35 -4.76
C PHE A 88 6.06 13.56 -5.36
N ARG A 89 5.87 13.62 -6.69
CA ARG A 89 5.13 14.71 -7.34
C ARG A 89 3.68 14.78 -6.91
N CYS A 90 3.01 13.64 -6.72
CA CYS A 90 1.65 13.61 -6.16
C CYS A 90 1.60 14.13 -4.71
N ALA A 91 2.60 13.81 -3.90
CA ALA A 91 2.70 14.24 -2.50
C ALA A 91 3.01 15.74 -2.35
N GLU A 92 3.79 16.32 -3.27
CA GLU A 92 4.12 17.76 -3.23
C GLU A 92 2.93 18.66 -3.55
N ASN A 93 1.92 18.13 -4.24
CA ASN A 93 0.66 18.82 -4.52
C ASN A 93 -0.39 18.66 -3.39
N GLU A 94 -0.01 18.16 -2.21
CA GLU A 94 -0.92 18.04 -1.07
C GLU A 94 -1.40 19.42 -0.58
N SER A 95 -2.69 19.72 -0.78
CA SER A 95 -3.40 20.60 0.13
C SER A 95 -3.68 19.85 1.43
N LEU A 96 -3.58 20.53 2.58
CA LEU A 96 -3.86 19.97 3.92
C LEU A 96 -5.25 19.30 4.05
N PHE A 97 -6.14 19.59 3.10
CA PHE A 97 -7.42 18.94 2.86
C PHE A 97 -7.65 18.90 1.35
N SER A 98 -7.53 17.74 0.70
CA SER A 98 -8.06 17.55 -0.65
C SER A 98 -9.31 16.68 -0.54
N ALA A 99 -10.39 17.05 -1.24
CA ALA A 99 -11.61 16.24 -1.29
C ALA A 99 -11.46 14.98 -2.16
N ASN A 100 -10.27 14.76 -2.75
CA ASN A 100 -9.97 13.70 -3.69
C ASN A 100 -8.60 13.10 -3.33
N CYS A 101 -8.48 11.77 -3.44
CA CYS A 101 -7.20 11.08 -3.30
C CYS A 101 -6.20 11.59 -4.35
N VAL A 102 -5.01 12.00 -3.90
CA VAL A 102 -3.93 12.51 -4.78
C VAL A 102 -3.36 11.45 -5.75
N PHE A 103 -3.73 10.18 -5.54
CA PHE A 103 -3.31 9.04 -6.36
C PHE A 103 -4.35 8.62 -7.40
N LEU A 104 -5.48 9.31 -7.51
CA LEU A 104 -6.46 9.08 -8.57
C LEU A 104 -6.21 10.03 -9.74
N GLU A 105 -6.23 9.51 -10.96
CA GLU A 105 -6.18 10.33 -12.16
C GLU A 105 -7.39 11.28 -12.19
N ASN A 106 -7.19 12.58 -12.00
CA ASN A 106 -8.25 13.60 -11.91
C ASN A 106 -9.25 13.43 -10.74
N GLY A 107 -8.87 12.76 -9.64
CA GLY A 107 -9.70 12.64 -8.44
C GLY A 107 -10.85 11.62 -8.51
N THR A 108 -11.12 11.05 -9.69
CA THR A 108 -12.11 9.97 -9.89
C THR A 108 -11.64 8.85 -10.83
N GLY A 109 -10.54 9.04 -11.56
CA GLY A 109 -10.00 8.06 -12.50
C GLY A 109 -9.28 6.90 -11.82
N PRO A 110 -8.62 6.02 -12.61
CA PRO A 110 -7.90 4.89 -12.06
C PRO A 110 -6.82 5.35 -11.07
N CYS A 111 -6.53 4.49 -10.09
CA CYS A 111 -5.46 4.72 -9.15
C CYS A 111 -4.11 4.55 -9.86
N ILE A 112 -3.13 5.43 -9.60
CA ILE A 112 -1.80 5.31 -10.19
C ILE A 112 -1.09 4.01 -9.77
N PHE A 113 -1.43 3.47 -8.58
CA PHE A 113 -0.86 2.22 -8.09
C PHE A 113 -1.36 1.04 -8.93
N PRO A 114 -0.45 0.23 -9.51
CA PRO A 114 -0.86 -0.96 -10.23
C PRO A 114 -1.53 -1.94 -9.27
N PRO A 115 -2.40 -2.84 -9.76
CA PRO A 115 -3.13 -3.79 -8.92
C PRO A 115 -2.24 -4.59 -7.96
N ALA A 116 -1.05 -4.99 -8.41
CA ALA A 116 -0.10 -5.79 -7.64
C ALA A 116 0.81 -4.99 -6.67
N ALA A 117 0.54 -3.70 -6.48
CA ALA A 117 1.30 -2.83 -5.58
C ALA A 117 0.41 -1.76 -4.94
N LYS A 118 -0.82 -2.11 -4.57
CA LYS A 118 -1.71 -1.18 -3.87
C LYS A 118 -1.30 -1.07 -2.39
N PRO A 119 -1.40 0.12 -1.78
CA PRO A 119 -1.15 0.26 -0.35
C PRO A 119 -2.14 -0.58 0.47
N HIS A 120 -1.65 -1.26 1.50
CA HIS A 120 -2.44 -2.15 2.37
C HIS A 120 -3.70 -1.47 2.90
N LYS A 121 -3.60 -0.22 3.37
CA LYS A 121 -4.76 0.52 3.88
C LYS A 121 -5.80 0.83 2.80
N CYS A 122 -5.41 1.02 1.54
CA CYS A 122 -6.38 1.18 0.45
C CYS A 122 -7.22 -0.06 0.23
N ILE A 123 -6.64 -1.24 0.46
CA ILE A 123 -7.27 -2.54 0.19
C ILE A 123 -8.06 -3.01 1.41
N ALA A 124 -7.57 -2.69 2.62
CA ALA A 124 -8.14 -3.16 3.87
C ALA A 124 -9.22 -2.23 4.46
N THR A 125 -9.49 -1.09 3.83
CA THR A 125 -10.48 -0.11 4.29
C THR A 125 -11.77 -0.26 3.49
N PHE A 126 -12.83 -0.72 4.16
CA PHE A 126 -14.14 -0.91 3.57
C PHE A 126 -15.18 -0.02 4.25
N CYS A 127 -16.16 0.40 3.47
CA CYS A 127 -17.35 1.05 3.99
C CYS A 127 -18.35 -0.03 4.40
N GLY A 128 -18.52 -0.29 5.70
CA GLY A 128 -19.53 -1.23 6.21
C GLY A 128 -18.97 -2.40 7.02
N ASN A 129 -19.79 -3.45 7.16
CA ASN A 129 -19.48 -4.60 8.02
C ASN A 129 -18.43 -5.52 7.36
N THR A 130 -17.21 -5.52 7.92
CA THR A 130 -16.08 -6.32 7.45
C THR A 130 -16.05 -7.75 8.00
N ARG A 131 -17.03 -8.17 8.80
CA ARG A 131 -17.12 -9.55 9.32
C ARG A 131 -17.02 -10.62 8.22
N PRO A 132 -17.67 -10.48 7.04
CA PRO A 132 -17.61 -11.49 5.98
C PRO A 132 -16.20 -11.69 5.41
N VAL A 133 -15.40 -10.63 5.36
CA VAL A 133 -14.04 -10.61 4.77
C VAL A 133 -12.93 -10.67 5.81
N ARG A 134 -13.26 -10.96 7.07
CA ARG A 134 -12.31 -10.89 8.19
C ARG A 134 -11.18 -11.92 8.08
N LYS A 135 -11.41 -13.03 7.38
CA LYS A 135 -10.41 -14.09 7.17
C LYS A 135 -9.36 -13.60 6.16
N GLU A 136 -9.82 -13.02 5.07
CA GLU A 136 -9.01 -12.50 3.96
C GLU A 136 -8.21 -11.29 4.41
N LEU A 137 -8.83 -10.39 5.19
CA LEU A 137 -8.14 -9.28 5.86
C LEU A 137 -7.00 -9.77 6.78
N ARG A 138 -7.22 -10.87 7.52
CA ARG A 138 -6.19 -11.47 8.37
C ARG A 138 -5.07 -12.10 7.54
N ALA A 139 -5.40 -12.75 6.43
CA ALA A 139 -4.42 -13.32 5.52
C ALA A 139 -3.55 -12.21 4.90
N LEU A 140 -4.15 -11.13 4.42
CA LEU A 140 -3.44 -9.97 3.88
C LEU A 140 -2.48 -9.37 4.92
N ARG A 141 -2.98 -9.10 6.14
CA ARG A 141 -2.16 -8.60 7.26
C ARG A 141 -1.01 -9.55 7.60
N SER A 142 -1.24 -10.85 7.55
CA SER A 142 -0.20 -11.85 7.78
C SER A 142 0.91 -11.76 6.72
N SER A 143 0.55 -11.61 5.44
CA SER A 143 1.52 -11.41 4.35
C SER A 143 2.33 -10.12 4.52
N PHE A 144 1.69 -9.00 4.87
CA PHE A 144 2.40 -7.75 5.19
C PHE A 144 3.30 -7.88 6.43
N ASN A 145 2.87 -8.63 7.46
CA ASN A 145 3.70 -8.90 8.63
C ASN A 145 4.93 -9.76 8.28
N LYS A 146 4.82 -10.69 7.32
CA LYS A 146 5.99 -11.43 6.80
C LYS A 146 6.98 -10.49 6.14
N LEU A 147 6.51 -9.54 5.32
CA LEU A 147 7.37 -8.52 4.71
C LEU A 147 8.06 -7.67 5.78
N PHE A 148 7.31 -7.18 6.76
CA PHE A 148 7.87 -6.40 7.87
C PHE A 148 8.94 -7.17 8.65
N ARG A 149 8.69 -8.45 8.99
CA ARG A 149 9.67 -9.32 9.65
C ARG A 149 10.92 -9.55 8.77
N PHE A 150 10.73 -9.77 7.47
CA PHE A 150 11.84 -9.92 6.54
C PHE A 150 12.72 -8.66 6.50
N MET A 151 12.10 -7.48 6.45
CA MET A 151 12.80 -6.20 6.53
C MET A 151 13.56 -6.05 7.86
N LEU A 152 12.93 -6.39 8.99
CA LEU A 152 13.57 -6.34 10.32
C LEU A 152 14.78 -7.27 10.43
N VAL A 153 14.69 -8.49 9.91
CA VAL A 153 15.78 -9.46 9.96
C VAL A 153 16.96 -9.01 9.10
N LYS A 154 16.68 -8.50 7.89
CA LYS A 154 17.74 -8.12 6.94
C LYS A 154 18.33 -6.75 7.22
N LYS A 155 17.57 -5.82 7.81
CA LYS A 155 18.05 -4.46 8.08
C LYS A 155 17.35 -3.80 9.28
N PRO A 156 17.57 -4.29 10.51
CA PRO A 156 16.89 -3.78 11.69
C PRO A 156 17.18 -2.29 11.91
N GLY A 157 18.41 -1.82 11.67
CA GLY A 157 18.78 -0.41 11.86
C GLY A 157 18.08 0.57 10.91
N LEU A 158 17.73 0.14 9.68
CA LEU A 158 16.91 0.99 8.80
C LEU A 158 15.43 0.92 9.21
N VAL A 159 14.92 -0.21 9.67
CA VAL A 159 13.50 -0.32 10.03
C VAL A 159 13.19 0.32 11.39
N LEU A 160 14.06 0.11 12.39
CA LEU A 160 13.93 0.56 13.78
C LEU A 160 14.60 1.91 14.07
N GLY A 161 15.39 2.45 13.13
CA GLY A 161 15.91 3.81 13.18
C GLY A 161 14.77 4.80 12.98
N PHE A 162 14.02 5.00 14.06
CA PHE A 162 12.99 6.01 14.26
C PHE A 162 13.61 7.24 14.91
#